data_AF-A0A960UBQ8-F1
#
_entry.id   AF-A0A960UBQ8-F1
#
_cell.length_a   1.000
_cell.length_b   1.000
_cell.length_c   1.000
_cell.angle_alpha   90.00
_cell.angle_beta   90.00
_cell.angle_gamma   90.00
#
_symmetry.space_group_name_H-M   'P 1'
#
loop_
_entity.id
_entity.type
_entity.pdbx_description
1 polymer ?
#
loop_
_entity_poly.entity_id
_entity_poly.type
_entity_poly.pdbx_seq_one_letter_code
_entity_poly.pdbx_strand_id
1 'polypeptide(L)'
;LFSGGKDSIVVAHLARKAFYPAKLPFPLVHIDTGHNFQETLDFRDEYVKMLDARLVVGLVQDSIDQGKVVEEKGYNASRNALQTVTLLDTIEEHKFDAAIGGARRDEEKARAKERFFSHRDEFGQWDPKNQRPELWNLFNGKKNFGEHFRIFPISNWTEMDVWQYILMESIELPSLYFAKEREVFVRDGVIMA
;
A
#
# COMPACT_ATOMS: atom_id res chain seq x y z
N LEU A 1 1.80 2.82 -3.90
CA LEU A 1 0.99 2.74 -2.65
C LEU A 1 1.95 2.74 -1.48
N PHE A 2 1.78 3.69 -0.57
CA PHE A 2 2.67 3.95 0.54
C PHE A 2 1.85 4.18 1.81
N SER A 3 1.74 3.16 2.65
CA SER A 3 0.96 3.21 3.89
C SER A 3 1.76 3.69 5.09
N GLY A 4 3.10 3.78 4.95
CA GLY A 4 4.01 4.00 6.08
C GLY A 4 4.32 2.71 6.87
N GLY A 5 3.77 1.56 6.44
CA GLY A 5 4.16 0.26 6.98
C GLY A 5 5.49 -0.24 6.39
N LYS A 6 6.16 -1.14 7.10
CA LYS A 6 7.48 -1.72 6.77
C LYS A 6 7.61 -2.15 5.31
N ASP A 7 6.64 -2.88 4.77
CA ASP A 7 6.68 -3.42 3.41
C ASP A 7 6.63 -2.28 2.38
N SER A 8 5.78 -1.28 2.63
CA SER A 8 5.66 -0.12 1.76
C SER A 8 6.89 0.79 1.80
N ILE A 9 7.57 0.88 2.95
CA ILE A 9 8.85 1.58 3.10
C ILE A 9 9.94 0.85 2.31
N VAL A 10 10.02 -0.48 2.41
CA VAL A 10 10.94 -1.30 1.60
C VAL A 10 10.67 -1.12 0.11
N VAL A 11 9.41 -1.17 -0.35
CA VAL A 11 9.09 -0.93 -1.77
C VAL A 11 9.50 0.48 -2.21
N ALA A 12 9.24 1.51 -1.41
CA ALA A 12 9.67 2.88 -1.71
C ALA A 12 11.21 3.01 -1.73
N HIS A 13 11.92 2.32 -0.84
CA HIS A 13 13.37 2.26 -0.82
C HIS A 13 13.94 1.57 -2.07
N LEU A 14 13.36 0.45 -2.48
CA LEU A 14 13.72 -0.25 -3.72
C LEU A 14 13.46 0.64 -4.95
N ALA A 15 12.34 1.34 -4.99
CA ALA A 15 12.05 2.30 -6.06
C ALA A 15 13.10 3.42 -6.11
N ARG A 16 13.49 3.99 -4.97
CA ARG A 16 14.56 5.00 -4.90
C ARG A 16 15.86 4.47 -5.51
N LYS A 17 16.25 3.23 -5.17
CA LYS A 17 17.45 2.60 -5.73
C LYS A 17 17.35 2.38 -7.24
N ALA A 18 16.19 1.96 -7.73
CA ALA A 18 15.96 1.68 -9.15
C ALA A 18 16.10 2.93 -10.04
N PHE A 19 15.79 4.11 -9.50
CA PHE A 19 15.85 5.38 -10.26
C PHE A 19 17.04 6.27 -9.88
N TYR A 20 17.87 5.88 -8.91
CA TYR A 20 19.03 6.67 -8.51
C TYR A 20 19.97 6.94 -9.71
N PRO A 21 20.51 8.17 -9.87
CA PRO A 21 20.40 9.34 -8.99
C PRO A 21 19.20 10.26 -9.27
N ALA A 22 18.30 9.89 -10.19
CA ALA A 22 17.10 10.66 -10.47
C ALA A 22 16.07 10.53 -9.34
N LYS A 23 15.15 11.51 -9.30
CA LYS A 23 13.96 11.46 -8.43
C LYS A 23 13.01 10.35 -8.89
N LEU A 24 12.11 9.94 -8.00
CA LEU A 24 11.03 9.02 -8.37
C LEU A 24 10.19 9.63 -9.51
N PRO A 25 9.99 8.92 -10.63
CA PRO A 25 9.23 9.44 -11.77
C PRO A 25 7.71 9.36 -11.57
N PHE A 26 7.26 8.84 -10.42
CA PHE A 26 5.86 8.66 -10.06
C PHE A 26 5.61 9.13 -8.61
N PRO A 27 4.37 9.53 -8.28
CA PRO A 27 4.03 9.88 -6.91
C PRO A 27 3.95 8.65 -6.00
N LEU A 28 4.15 8.88 -4.71
CA LEU A 28 3.67 8.00 -3.66
C LEU A 28 2.18 8.29 -3.43
N VAL A 29 1.42 7.25 -3.08
CA VAL A 29 -0.03 7.35 -2.88
C VAL A 29 -0.38 6.72 -1.54
N HIS A 30 -1.01 7.48 -0.66
CA HIS A 30 -1.51 7.04 0.64
C HIS A 30 -3.04 7.12 0.67
N ILE A 31 -3.70 6.09 1.21
CA ILE A 31 -5.14 6.12 1.47
C ILE A 31 -5.33 6.26 2.97
N ASP A 32 -5.68 7.46 3.39
CA ASP A 32 -5.84 7.82 4.80
C ASP A 32 -7.24 7.42 5.26
N THR A 33 -7.32 6.58 6.29
CA THR A 33 -8.60 6.17 6.85
C THR A 33 -9.16 7.19 7.84
N GLY A 34 -8.32 8.11 8.33
CA GLY A 34 -8.55 8.90 9.53
C GLY A 34 -8.23 8.16 10.82
N HIS A 35 -7.87 6.88 10.77
CA HIS A 35 -7.52 6.03 11.93
C HIS A 35 -6.03 5.60 11.91
N ASN A 36 -5.20 6.28 11.14
CA ASN A 36 -3.76 6.03 11.08
C ASN A 36 -3.07 6.56 12.36
N PHE A 37 -2.10 5.82 12.90
CA PHE A 37 -1.27 6.31 14.00
C PHE A 37 -0.47 7.53 13.57
N GLN A 38 -0.43 8.57 14.41
CA GLN A 38 0.28 9.82 14.11
C GLN A 38 1.77 9.56 13.81
N GLU A 39 2.42 8.65 14.54
CA GLU A 39 3.83 8.31 14.29
C GLU A 39 4.07 7.69 12.90
N THR A 40 3.05 7.05 12.33
CA THR A 40 3.12 6.55 10.94
C THR A 40 3.00 7.70 9.94
N LEU A 41 2.14 8.68 10.23
CA LEU A 41 1.93 9.86 9.37
C LEU A 41 3.14 10.79 9.39
N ASP A 42 3.71 11.05 10.58
CA ASP A 42 4.90 11.88 10.74
C ASP A 42 6.08 11.27 9.97
N PHE A 43 6.34 9.98 10.19
CA PHE A 43 7.40 9.26 9.46
C PHE A 43 7.14 9.26 7.95
N ARG A 44 5.90 9.06 7.51
CA ARG A 44 5.52 9.10 6.08
C ARG A 44 5.92 10.44 5.46
N ASP A 45 5.58 11.54 6.11
CA ASP A 45 5.80 12.89 5.59
C ASP A 45 7.29 13.25 5.57
N GLU A 46 8.03 12.87 6.61
CA GLU A 46 9.49 12.99 6.67
C GLU A 46 10.18 12.17 5.59
N TYR A 47 9.77 10.91 5.40
CA TYR A 47 10.35 10.00 4.42
C TYR A 47 10.07 10.48 2.98
N VAL A 48 8.86 10.93 2.69
CA VAL A 48 8.52 11.54 1.38
C VAL A 48 9.41 12.75 1.09
N LYS A 49 9.63 13.62 2.09
CA LYS A 49 10.49 14.80 1.97
C LYS A 49 11.95 14.40 1.74
N MET A 50 12.45 13.40 2.46
CA MET A 50 13.81 12.87 2.26
C MET A 50 14.02 12.32 0.85
N LEU A 51 12.99 11.69 0.28
CA LEU A 51 13.02 11.18 -1.10
C LEU A 51 12.83 12.27 -2.16
N ASP A 52 12.47 13.50 -1.77
CA ASP A 52 12.05 14.58 -2.68
C ASP A 52 10.97 14.07 -3.66
N ALA A 53 10.02 13.31 -3.11
CA ALA A 53 8.95 12.67 -3.84
C ALA A 53 7.63 13.44 -3.69
N ARG A 54 6.74 13.31 -4.68
CA ARG A 54 5.36 13.80 -4.57
C ARG A 54 4.52 12.78 -3.81
N LEU A 55 3.74 13.23 -2.83
CA LEU A 55 2.72 12.42 -2.16
C LEU A 55 1.32 12.84 -2.60
N VAL A 56 0.50 11.85 -2.92
CA VAL A 56 -0.95 11.98 -3.13
C VAL A 56 -1.64 11.29 -1.96
N VAL A 57 -2.62 11.95 -1.37
CA VAL A 57 -3.39 11.41 -0.25
C VAL A 57 -4.86 11.37 -0.66
N GLY A 58 -5.45 10.17 -0.69
CA GLY A 58 -6.89 9.99 -0.81
C GLY A 58 -7.49 9.78 0.58
N LEU A 59 -8.48 10.58 0.97
CA LEU A 59 -9.12 10.49 2.28
C LEU A 59 -10.36 9.63 2.21
N VAL A 60 -10.46 8.60 3.06
CA VAL A 60 -11.71 7.83 3.19
C VAL A 60 -12.86 8.72 3.65
N GLN A 61 -12.56 9.76 4.43
CA GLN A 61 -13.55 10.75 4.86
C GLN A 61 -14.23 11.43 3.68
N ASP A 62 -13.51 11.78 2.61
CA ASP A 62 -14.10 12.40 1.42
C ASP A 62 -15.12 11.47 0.74
N SER A 63 -14.80 10.17 0.66
CA SER A 63 -15.71 9.16 0.12
C SER A 63 -16.98 9.00 0.97
N ILE A 64 -16.87 9.15 2.30
CA ILE A 64 -18.02 9.15 3.22
C ILE A 64 -18.86 10.40 3.02
N ASP A 65 -18.24 11.57 2.98
CA ASP A 65 -18.91 12.87 2.86
C ASP A 65 -19.65 13.02 1.51
N GLN A 66 -19.11 12.40 0.46
CA GLN A 66 -19.75 12.30 -0.87
C GLN A 66 -20.86 11.24 -0.94
N GLY A 67 -21.07 10.45 0.12
CA GLY A 67 -22.08 9.39 0.17
C GLY A 67 -21.76 8.17 -0.68
N LYS A 68 -20.51 7.99 -1.13
CA LYS A 68 -20.07 6.84 -1.93
C LYS A 68 -19.90 5.58 -1.09
N VAL A 69 -19.53 5.77 0.18
CA VAL A 69 -19.41 4.70 1.17
C VAL A 69 -20.13 5.09 2.45
N VAL A 70 -20.61 4.09 3.17
CA VAL A 70 -21.26 4.29 4.47
C VAL A 70 -20.35 3.73 5.54
N GLU A 71 -20.05 4.54 6.55
CA GLU A 71 -19.28 4.09 7.69
C GLU A 71 -20.03 3.01 8.47
N GLU A 72 -19.34 1.91 8.75
CA GLU A 72 -19.88 0.86 9.59
C GLU A 72 -20.19 1.40 10.99
N LYS A 73 -21.30 0.95 11.57
CA LYS A 73 -21.69 1.32 12.94
C LYS A 73 -21.57 0.11 13.84
N GLY A 74 -21.10 0.34 15.05
CA GLY A 74 -21.06 -0.66 16.10
C GLY A 74 -19.68 -0.81 16.70
N TYR A 75 -19.58 -1.74 17.65
CA TYR A 75 -18.39 -1.95 18.46
C TYR A 75 -17.13 -2.21 17.61
N ASN A 76 -17.23 -3.07 16.58
CA ASN A 76 -16.12 -3.48 15.72
C ASN A 76 -16.03 -2.71 14.38
N ALA A 77 -16.62 -1.52 14.29
CA ALA A 77 -16.61 -0.75 13.04
C ALA A 77 -15.18 -0.50 12.53
N SER A 78 -14.96 -0.76 11.24
CA SER A 78 -13.66 -0.55 10.59
C SER A 78 -13.80 0.20 9.27
N ARG A 79 -12.86 1.10 9.00
CA ARG A 79 -12.76 1.80 7.72
C ARG A 79 -11.91 1.04 6.69
N ASN A 80 -11.34 -0.11 7.05
CA ASN A 80 -10.44 -0.86 6.15
C ASN A 80 -11.14 -1.30 4.86
N ALA A 81 -12.40 -1.75 4.94
CA ALA A 81 -13.16 -2.11 3.75
C ALA A 81 -13.40 -0.91 2.82
N LEU A 82 -13.60 0.28 3.40
CA LEU A 82 -13.90 1.54 2.70
C LEU A 82 -12.69 2.08 1.92
N GLN A 83 -11.47 1.64 2.26
CA GLN A 83 -10.25 2.03 1.53
C GLN A 83 -10.30 1.64 0.06
N THR A 84 -10.99 0.54 -0.28
CA THR A 84 -11.05 0.06 -1.67
C THR A 84 -11.70 1.09 -2.59
N VAL A 85 -12.83 1.66 -2.18
CA VAL A 85 -13.54 2.67 -2.98
C VAL A 85 -12.68 3.92 -3.14
N THR A 86 -12.14 4.42 -2.03
CA THR A 86 -11.26 5.61 -2.03
C THR A 86 -10.02 5.40 -2.89
N LEU A 87 -9.43 4.20 -2.88
CA LEU A 87 -8.30 3.84 -3.72
C LEU A 87 -8.67 3.87 -5.20
N LEU A 88 -9.81 3.29 -5.58
CA LEU A 88 -10.27 3.28 -6.97
C LEU A 88 -10.54 4.71 -7.47
N ASP A 89 -11.23 5.52 -6.67
CA ASP A 89 -11.48 6.93 -6.98
C ASP A 89 -10.17 7.71 -7.17
N THR A 90 -9.21 7.52 -6.26
CA THR A 90 -7.88 8.17 -6.34
C THR A 90 -7.14 7.79 -7.62
N ILE A 91 -7.27 6.54 -8.07
CA ILE A 91 -6.65 6.05 -9.30
C ILE A 91 -7.31 6.67 -10.53
N GLU A 92 -8.63 6.74 -10.54
CA GLU A 92 -9.39 7.33 -11.63
C GLU A 92 -9.09 8.83 -11.77
N GLU A 93 -9.15 9.57 -10.66
CA GLU A 93 -8.91 11.02 -10.61
C GLU A 93 -7.52 11.38 -11.15
N HIS A 94 -6.50 10.65 -10.72
CA HIS A 94 -5.12 10.90 -11.14
C HIS A 94 -4.69 10.12 -12.38
N LYS A 95 -5.59 9.33 -12.97
CA LYS A 95 -5.36 8.50 -14.17
C LYS A 95 -4.14 7.59 -14.02
N PHE A 96 -4.03 6.92 -12.88
CA PHE A 96 -2.92 5.99 -12.63
C PHE A 96 -3.09 4.68 -13.39
N ASP A 97 -2.18 4.45 -14.33
CA ASP A 97 -2.13 3.24 -15.14
C ASP A 97 -1.58 2.01 -14.39
N ALA A 98 -0.84 2.25 -13.30
CA ALA A 98 -0.27 1.21 -12.46
C ALA A 98 -0.15 1.70 -11.01
N ALA A 99 -0.43 0.81 -10.06
CA ALA A 99 -0.19 1.04 -8.64
C ALA A 99 0.71 -0.06 -8.08
N ILE A 100 1.88 0.37 -7.58
CA ILE A 100 2.86 -0.52 -6.97
C ILE A 100 2.51 -0.68 -5.48
N GLY A 101 2.36 -1.91 -5.00
CA GLY A 101 2.03 -2.25 -3.61
C GLY A 101 3.06 -3.19 -2.97
N GLY A 102 3.08 -3.21 -1.64
CA GLY A 102 3.97 -4.06 -0.83
C GLY A 102 3.35 -5.39 -0.39
N ALA A 103 2.27 -5.85 -1.04
CA ALA A 103 1.63 -7.11 -0.70
C ALA A 103 2.55 -8.30 -1.00
N ARG A 104 2.52 -9.31 -0.11
CA ARG A 104 3.33 -10.54 -0.25
C ARG A 104 2.46 -11.80 -0.23
N ARG A 105 2.93 -12.87 -0.89
CA ARG A 105 2.18 -14.13 -1.02
C ARG A 105 2.11 -14.93 0.28
N ASP A 106 3.08 -14.75 1.19
CA ASP A 106 3.13 -15.45 2.47
C ASP A 106 2.19 -14.85 3.52
N GLU A 107 1.71 -13.61 3.34
CA GLU A 107 0.84 -12.91 4.29
C GLU A 107 -0.53 -13.58 4.44
N GLU A 108 -1.11 -14.07 3.34
CA GLU A 108 -2.45 -14.65 3.36
C GLU A 108 -2.62 -15.75 2.30
N LYS A 109 -3.30 -16.85 2.68
CA LYS A 109 -3.52 -18.01 1.81
C LYS A 109 -4.16 -17.65 0.47
N ALA A 110 -5.05 -16.66 0.45
CA ALA A 110 -5.71 -16.18 -0.77
C ALA A 110 -4.71 -15.59 -1.79
N ARG A 111 -3.58 -15.04 -1.30
CA ARG A 111 -2.54 -14.42 -2.13
C ARG A 111 -1.54 -15.39 -2.72
N ALA A 112 -1.57 -16.67 -2.34
CA ALA A 112 -0.64 -17.68 -2.87
C ALA A 112 -0.68 -17.81 -4.40
N LYS A 113 -1.80 -17.44 -5.05
CA LYS A 113 -1.97 -17.46 -6.51
C LYS A 113 -1.79 -16.09 -7.17
N GLU A 114 -1.51 -15.03 -6.40
CA GLU A 114 -1.29 -13.69 -6.94
C GLU A 114 -0.07 -13.65 -7.85
N ARG A 115 -0.15 -12.79 -8.85
CA ARG A 115 0.88 -12.52 -9.86
C ARG A 115 1.64 -11.24 -9.47
N PHE A 116 2.85 -11.07 -9.99
CA PHE A 116 3.56 -9.79 -9.82
C PHE A 116 2.79 -8.65 -10.49
N PHE A 117 2.25 -8.88 -11.69
CA PHE A 117 1.38 -7.99 -12.44
C PHE A 117 -0.05 -8.52 -12.35
N SER A 118 -0.84 -7.91 -11.48
CA SER A 118 -2.27 -8.17 -11.35
C SER A 118 -3.03 -7.18 -12.23
N HIS A 119 -3.55 -7.66 -13.36
CA HIS A 119 -4.36 -6.86 -14.28
C HIS A 119 -5.74 -6.57 -13.68
N ARG A 120 -6.20 -5.33 -13.86
CA ARG A 120 -7.51 -4.82 -13.41
C ARG A 120 -8.24 -4.18 -14.58
N ASP A 121 -9.54 -4.46 -14.66
CA ASP A 121 -10.41 -3.83 -15.66
C ASP A 121 -10.68 -2.35 -15.32
N GLU A 122 -11.50 -1.69 -16.15
CA GLU A 122 -11.87 -0.28 -15.99
C GLU A 122 -12.61 0.02 -14.69
N PHE A 123 -13.25 -0.97 -14.07
CA PHE A 123 -13.94 -0.85 -12.78
C PHE A 123 -13.05 -1.31 -11.61
N GLY A 124 -11.79 -1.69 -11.87
CA GLY A 124 -10.84 -2.17 -10.86
C GLY A 124 -11.04 -3.62 -10.42
N GLN A 125 -11.89 -4.38 -11.11
CA GLN A 125 -12.11 -5.79 -10.80
C GLN A 125 -10.98 -6.68 -11.31
N TRP A 126 -10.88 -7.87 -10.72
CA TRP A 126 -9.90 -8.87 -11.09
C TRP A 126 -10.57 -10.04 -11.81
N ASP A 127 -10.12 -10.32 -13.04
CA ASP A 127 -10.55 -11.50 -13.80
C ASP A 127 -9.39 -12.49 -13.95
N PRO A 128 -9.53 -13.76 -13.50
CA PRO A 128 -8.52 -14.79 -13.71
C PRO A 128 -8.13 -15.00 -15.18
N LYS A 129 -9.06 -14.82 -16.14
CA LYS A 129 -8.82 -15.03 -17.58
C LYS A 129 -7.92 -13.95 -18.19
N ASN A 130 -7.96 -12.75 -17.64
CA ASN A 130 -7.15 -11.62 -18.11
C ASN A 130 -5.74 -11.61 -17.51
N GLN A 131 -5.47 -12.48 -16.52
CA GLN A 131 -4.14 -12.62 -15.96
C GLN A 131 -3.20 -13.32 -16.93
N ARG A 132 -2.00 -12.76 -17.05
CA ARG A 132 -1.05 -13.19 -18.07
C ARG A 132 0.00 -14.13 -17.47
N PRO A 133 0.48 -15.12 -18.22
CA PRO A 133 1.64 -15.89 -17.81
C PRO A 133 2.85 -14.98 -17.58
N GLU A 134 3.52 -15.16 -16.45
CA GLU A 134 4.76 -14.48 -16.09
C GLU A 134 5.89 -15.50 -16.26
N LEU A 135 6.55 -15.47 -17.41
CA LEU A 135 7.63 -16.40 -17.71
C LEU A 135 8.97 -15.71 -17.41
N TRP A 136 9.77 -16.32 -16.53
CA TRP A 136 11.02 -15.72 -16.02
C TRP A 136 10.76 -14.33 -15.40
N ASN A 137 11.48 -13.31 -15.88
CA ASN A 137 11.32 -11.90 -15.50
C ASN A 137 10.72 -11.09 -16.66
N LEU A 138 9.95 -11.73 -17.55
CA LEU A 138 9.26 -11.08 -18.65
C LEU A 138 7.80 -10.81 -18.25
N PHE A 139 7.44 -9.52 -18.20
CA PHE A 139 6.12 -9.07 -17.83
C PHE A 139 5.42 -8.41 -19.01
N ASN A 140 4.15 -8.74 -19.24
CA ASN A 140 3.35 -8.14 -20.31
C ASN A 140 2.50 -6.99 -19.78
N GLY A 141 2.98 -5.76 -19.98
CA GLY A 141 2.31 -4.52 -19.56
C GLY A 141 1.29 -3.92 -20.55
N LYS A 142 0.93 -4.61 -21.65
CA LYS A 142 -0.09 -4.09 -22.58
C LYS A 142 -1.43 -3.90 -21.87
N LYS A 143 -2.14 -2.80 -22.08
CA LYS A 143 -3.49 -2.62 -21.51
C LYS A 143 -4.35 -1.78 -22.42
N ASN A 144 -5.66 -1.90 -22.26
CA ASN A 144 -6.62 -1.00 -22.89
C ASN A 144 -6.72 0.31 -22.09
N PHE A 145 -7.43 1.29 -22.66
CA PHE A 145 -7.78 2.50 -21.94
C PHE A 145 -8.70 2.17 -20.75
N GLY A 146 -8.56 2.87 -19.62
CA GLY A 146 -9.32 2.60 -18.38
C GLY A 146 -8.77 1.44 -17.53
N GLU A 147 -8.18 0.43 -18.14
CA GLU A 147 -7.52 -0.66 -17.41
C GLU A 147 -6.27 -0.18 -16.65
N HIS A 148 -5.91 -0.87 -15.58
CA HIS A 148 -4.71 -0.58 -14.81
C HIS A 148 -4.08 -1.84 -14.22
N PHE A 149 -2.86 -1.71 -13.69
CA PHE A 149 -2.17 -2.81 -13.01
C PHE A 149 -2.02 -2.57 -11.51
N ARG A 150 -2.12 -3.63 -10.73
CA ARG A 150 -1.53 -3.72 -9.39
C ARG A 150 -0.22 -4.48 -9.50
N ILE A 151 0.88 -3.88 -9.07
CA ILE A 151 2.23 -4.45 -9.22
C ILE A 151 2.81 -4.72 -7.83
N PHE A 152 3.34 -5.92 -7.59
CA PHE A 152 3.83 -6.36 -6.28
C PHE A 152 5.30 -6.81 -6.33
N PRO A 153 6.27 -5.88 -6.28
CA PRO A 153 7.69 -6.19 -6.53
C PRO A 153 8.30 -7.17 -5.55
N ILE A 154 7.79 -7.20 -4.32
CA ILE A 154 8.27 -8.06 -3.23
C ILE A 154 7.35 -9.26 -3.01
N SER A 155 6.48 -9.62 -3.97
CA SER A 155 5.48 -10.67 -3.76
C SER A 155 6.06 -12.04 -3.35
N ASN A 156 7.31 -12.31 -3.73
CA ASN A 156 8.06 -13.52 -3.42
C ASN A 156 8.92 -13.41 -2.14
N TRP A 157 8.89 -12.28 -1.44
CA TRP A 157 9.61 -12.10 -0.17
C TRP A 157 8.77 -12.63 0.98
N THR A 158 9.43 -13.20 1.97
CA THR A 158 8.83 -13.57 3.25
C THR A 158 8.94 -12.44 4.27
N GLU A 159 8.25 -12.59 5.41
CA GLU A 159 8.36 -11.64 6.53
C GLU A 159 9.82 -11.49 6.98
N MET A 160 10.58 -12.59 7.02
CA MET A 160 11.99 -12.58 7.39
C MET A 160 12.85 -11.82 6.38
N ASP A 161 12.60 -11.99 5.08
CA ASP A 161 13.36 -11.29 4.03
C ASP A 161 13.19 -9.77 4.15
N VAL A 162 11.96 -9.30 4.43
CA VAL A 162 11.66 -7.88 4.65
C VAL A 162 12.47 -7.34 5.83
N TRP A 163 12.43 -8.01 6.97
CA TRP A 163 13.16 -7.58 8.17
C TRP A 163 14.68 -7.63 8.00
N GLN A 164 15.21 -8.69 7.39
CA GLN A 164 16.64 -8.80 7.09
C GLN A 164 17.10 -7.70 6.15
N TYR A 165 16.29 -7.35 5.14
CA TYR A 165 16.62 -6.27 4.23
C TYR A 165 16.60 -4.90 4.93
N ILE A 166 15.59 -4.64 5.76
CA ILE A 166 15.52 -3.42 6.60
C ILE A 166 16.79 -3.28 7.44
N LEU A 167 17.21 -4.37 8.10
CA LEU A 167 18.43 -4.38 8.91
C LEU A 167 19.69 -4.15 8.08
N MET A 168 19.84 -4.89 6.97
CA MET A 168 21.02 -4.82 6.09
C MET A 168 21.20 -3.42 5.49
N GLU A 169 20.10 -2.77 5.11
CA GLU A 169 20.10 -1.45 4.48
C GLU A 169 19.95 -0.31 5.47
N SER A 170 19.84 -0.61 6.77
CA SER A 170 19.61 0.36 7.84
C SER A 170 18.43 1.30 7.53
N ILE A 171 17.32 0.71 7.07
CA ILE A 171 16.11 1.45 6.70
C ILE A 171 15.41 1.91 7.98
N GLU A 172 15.20 3.22 8.10
CA GLU A 172 14.44 3.80 9.21
C GLU A 172 12.98 3.34 9.17
N LEU A 173 12.38 3.21 10.35
CA LEU A 173 11.00 2.81 10.51
C LEU A 173 10.27 3.75 11.48
N PRO A 174 8.94 3.87 11.37
CA PRO A 174 8.15 4.57 12.37
C PRO A 174 8.42 4.05 13.77
N SER A 175 8.37 4.93 14.78
CA SER A 175 8.56 4.52 16.18
C SER A 175 7.54 3.48 16.66
N LEU A 176 6.46 3.26 15.89
CA LEU A 176 5.47 2.22 16.13
C LEU A 176 6.10 0.82 16.20
N TYR A 177 7.16 0.56 15.43
CA TYR A 177 7.85 -0.74 15.36
C TYR A 177 8.82 -1.00 16.52
N PHE A 178 9.09 0.00 17.35
CA PHE A 178 10.00 -0.13 18.48
C PHE A 178 9.24 -0.09 19.80
N ALA A 179 9.75 -0.80 20.80
CA ALA A 179 9.18 -0.80 22.13
C ALA A 179 9.18 0.63 22.70
N LYS A 180 7.99 1.10 23.10
CA LYS A 180 7.77 2.42 23.69
C LYS A 180 6.64 2.31 24.70
N GLU A 181 6.74 3.03 25.80
CA GLU A 181 5.61 3.17 26.73
C GLU A 181 4.45 3.90 26.03
N ARG A 182 3.24 3.34 26.16
CA ARG A 182 2.02 3.87 25.56
C ARG A 182 0.85 3.68 26.51
N GLU A 183 -0.11 4.58 26.41
CA GLU A 183 -1.42 4.34 27.02
C GLU A 183 -2.08 3.16 26.33
N VAL A 184 -2.67 2.27 27.12
CA VAL A 184 -3.34 1.07 26.62
C VAL A 184 -4.68 0.91 27.31
N PHE A 185 -5.61 0.26 26.62
CA PHE A 185 -6.90 -0.13 27.18
C PHE A 185 -7.15 -1.62 26.93
N VAL A 186 -7.93 -2.24 27.80
CA VAL A 186 -8.31 -3.65 27.65
C VAL A 186 -9.67 -3.72 26.98
N ARG A 187 -9.74 -4.48 25.89
CA ARG A 187 -10.97 -4.72 25.14
C ARG A 187 -11.08 -6.21 24.81
N ASP A 188 -12.17 -6.83 25.25
CA ASP A 188 -12.41 -8.27 25.12
C ASP A 188 -11.23 -9.13 25.64
N GLY A 189 -10.55 -8.68 26.69
CA GLY A 189 -9.39 -9.36 27.27
C GLY A 189 -8.06 -9.15 26.52
N VAL A 190 -8.07 -8.34 25.45
CA VAL A 190 -6.87 -7.99 24.66
C VAL A 190 -6.42 -6.57 25.04
N ILE A 191 -5.12 -6.40 25.26
CA ILE A 191 -4.50 -5.08 25.48
C ILE A 191 -4.33 -4.43 24.11
N MET A 192 -4.94 -3.26 23.92
CA MET A 192 -4.84 -2.45 22.71
C MET A 192 -4.25 -1.08 23.04
N ALA A 193 -3.55 -0.49 22.07
CA ALA A 193 -2.95 0.85 22.12
C ALA A 193 -3.56 1.70 21.02
#